data_AF-A0A1Q5XLZ7-F1
#
_entry.id   AF-A0A1Q5XLZ7-F1
#
_cell.length_a   1.000
_cell.length_b   1.000
_cell.length_c   1.000
_cell.angle_alpha   90.00
_cell.angle_beta   90.00
_cell.angle_gamma   90.00
#
_symmetry.space_group_name_H-M   'P 1'
#
loop_
_entity.id
_entity.type
_entity.pdbx_description
1 polymer ?
#
loop_
_entity_poly.entity_id
_entity_poly.type
_entity_poly.pdbx_seq_one_letter_code
_entity_poly.pdbx_strand_id
1 'polypeptide(L)' 'MDMLSNETLALATLVAAYVGVAKGFGLKVKWTNLAAVGIAAVFVLVPDALRQKIIEISVVGLSATGTYQLAKKKEADK' A
#
# COMPACT_ATOMS: atom_id res chain seq x y z
N MET A 1 16.65 17.07 9.88
CA MET A 1 15.91 16.02 9.17
C MET A 1 14.46 16.44 9.14
N ASP A 2 14.08 17.08 8.04
CA ASP A 2 12.86 17.85 7.87
C ASP A 2 11.61 16.98 7.89
N MET A 3 10.59 17.42 8.64
CA MET A 3 9.34 16.71 8.91
C MET A 3 8.59 16.30 7.63
N LEU A 4 8.70 17.13 6.57
CA LEU A 4 8.18 16.87 5.23
C LEU A 4 8.76 15.59 4.59
N SER A 5 10.02 15.28 4.84
CA SER A 5 10.68 14.09 4.31
C SER A 5 10.11 12.82 4.91
N ASN A 6 9.72 12.86 6.20
CA ASN A 6 9.20 11.69 6.90
C ASN A 6 7.77 11.34 6.46
N GLU A 7 6.91 12.35 6.28
CA GLU A 7 5.55 12.16 5.76
C GLU A 7 5.56 11.67 4.31
N THR A 8 6.45 12.25 3.49
CA THR A 8 6.63 11.84 2.10
C THR A 8 7.15 10.40 2.00
N LEU A 9 8.11 10.02 2.86
CA LEU A 9 8.60 8.63 2.92
C LEU A 9 7.49 7.67 3.34
N ALA A 10 6.73 8.00 4.39
CA ALA A 10 5.64 7.17 4.89
C ALA A 10 4.59 6.94 3.78
N LEU A 11 4.22 8.00 3.06
CA LEU A 11 3.34 7.95 1.90
C LEU A 11 3.90 7.07 0.77
N ALA A 12 5.18 7.24 0.42
CA ALA A 12 5.82 6.44 -0.61
C ALA A 12 5.82 4.94 -0.24
N THR A 13 6.07 4.62 1.02
CA THR A 13 6.05 3.24 1.55
C THR A 13 4.66 2.63 1.44
N LEU A 14 3.63 3.42 1.76
CA LEU A 14 2.24 2.99 1.71
C LEU A 14 1.75 2.77 0.27
N VAL A 15 2.11 3.68 -0.65
CA VAL A 15 1.85 3.50 -2.09
C VAL A 15 2.55 2.25 -2.60
N ALA A 16 3.80 2.00 -2.22
CA ALA A 16 4.53 0.79 -2.60
C ALA A 16 3.85 -0.49 -2.11
N ALA A 17 3.32 -0.49 -0.88
CA ALA A 17 2.56 -1.62 -0.33
C ALA A 17 1.27 -1.90 -1.14
N TYR A 18 0.53 -0.86 -1.50
CA TYR A 18 -0.66 -0.97 -2.35
C TYR A 18 -0.34 -1.52 -3.74
N VAL A 19 0.72 -1.02 -4.36
CA VAL A 19 1.20 -1.49 -5.66
C VAL A 19 1.66 -2.95 -5.57
N GLY A 20 2.28 -3.34 -4.45
CA GLY A 20 2.64 -4.72 -4.14
C GLY A 20 1.43 -5.65 -4.11
N VAL A 21 0.34 -5.25 -3.44
CA VAL A 21 -0.92 -6.01 -3.43
C VAL A 21 -1.54 -6.07 -4.81
N ALA A 22 -1.61 -4.95 -5.54
CA ALA A 22 -2.15 -4.92 -6.89
C ALA A 22 -1.37 -5.84 -7.84
N LYS A 23 -0.03 -5.87 -7.73
CA LYS A 23 0.83 -6.78 -8.48
C LYS A 23 0.59 -8.24 -8.09
N GLY A 24 0.40 -8.52 -6.80
CA GLY A 24 0.07 -9.86 -6.28
C GLY A 24 -1.27 -10.42 -6.78
N PHE A 25 -2.20 -9.54 -7.16
CA PHE A 25 -3.50 -9.91 -7.73
C PHE A 25 -3.45 -10.29 -9.23
N GLY A 26 -2.27 -10.26 -9.86
CA GLY A 26 -2.10 -10.67 -11.26
C GLY A 26 -2.13 -9.53 -12.29
N LEU A 27 -1.95 -8.27 -11.86
CA LEU A 27 -1.87 -7.14 -12.77
C LEU A 27 -0.62 -7.24 -13.66
N LYS A 28 -0.80 -7.19 -14.98
CA LYS A 28 0.33 -7.16 -15.94
C LYS A 28 1.23 -5.96 -15.63
N VAL A 29 2.55 -6.19 -15.62
CA VAL A 29 3.62 -5.22 -15.28
C VAL A 29 3.47 -3.87 -15.99
N LYS A 30 2.94 -3.86 -17.22
CA LYS A 30 2.67 -2.63 -17.99
C LYS A 30 1.68 -1.67 -17.32
N TRP A 31 0.73 -2.20 -16.54
CA TRP A 31 -0.28 -1.41 -15.82
C TRP A 31 0.15 -1.07 -14.39
N THR A 32 1.17 -1.75 -13.85
CA THR A 32 1.63 -1.54 -12.48
C THR A 32 2.20 -0.14 -12.25
N ASN A 33 2.94 0.41 -13.22
CA ASN A 33 3.45 1.78 -13.14
C ASN A 33 2.31 2.81 -13.19
N LEU A 34 1.30 2.57 -14.03
CA LEU A 34 0.14 3.44 -14.14
C LEU A 34 -0.72 3.40 -12.87
N ALA A 35 -0.87 2.21 -12.27
CA ALA A 35 -1.54 2.03 -10.99
C ALA A 35 -0.77 2.71 -9.85
N ALA A 36 0.57 2.65 -9.83
CA ALA A 36 1.38 3.33 -8.82
C ALA A 36 1.20 4.85 -8.87
N VAL A 37 1.26 5.43 -10.07
CA VAL A 37 1.04 6.86 -10.27
C VAL A 37 -0.40 7.26 -9.97
N GLY A 38 -1.38 6.44 -10.35
CA GLY A 38 -2.79 6.68 -10.04
C GLY A 38 -3.09 6.66 -8.55
N ILE A 39 -2.58 5.67 -7.82
CA ILE A 39 -2.76 5.57 -6.36
C ILE A 39 -2.04 6.72 -5.66
N ALA A 40 -0.83 7.07 -6.09
CA ALA A 40 -0.11 8.23 -5.56
C ALA A 40 -0.87 9.54 -5.79
N ALA A 41 -1.43 9.74 -6.99
CA ALA A 41 -2.22 10.93 -7.31
C ALA A 41 -3.47 11.03 -6.44
N VAL A 42 -4.20 9.91 -6.24
CA VAL A 42 -5.37 9.87 -5.35
C VAL A 42 -4.97 10.20 -3.92
N PHE A 43 -3.89 9.60 -3.41
CA PHE A 43 -3.41 9.91 -2.08
C PHE A 43 -3.04 11.39 -1.95
N VAL A 44 -2.33 11.97 -2.91
CA VAL A 44 -1.90 13.38 -2.91
C VAL A 44 -3.07 14.36 -2.98
N LEU A 45 -4.12 14.06 -3.77
CA LEU A 45 -5.29 14.93 -3.95
C LEU A 45 -6.30 14.86 -2.80
N VAL A 46 -6.28 13.81 -1.98
CA VAL A 46 -7.23 13.65 -0.88
C VAL A 46 -6.87 14.57 0.32
N PRO A 47 -7.86 15.27 0.89
CA PRO A 47 -7.66 16.11 2.08
C PRO A 47 -7.19 15.30 3.29
N ASP A 48 -6.32 15.90 4.12
CA ASP A 48 -5.58 15.21 5.20
C ASP A 48 -6.47 14.43 6.18
N ALA A 49 -7.66 14.94 6.48
CA ALA A 49 -8.63 14.27 7.35
C ALA A 49 -9.06 12.89 6.82
N LEU A 50 -9.26 12.76 5.50
CA LEU A 50 -9.57 11.49 4.86
C LEU A 50 -8.32 10.65 4.66
N ARG A 51 -7.18 11.27 4.36
CA ARG A 51 -5.90 10.58 4.15
C ARG A 51 -5.52 9.76 5.38
N GLN A 52 -5.60 10.33 6.59
CA GLN A 52 -5.27 9.59 7.81
C GLN A 52 -6.17 8.37 8.01
N LYS A 53 -7.48 8.50 7.79
CA LYS A 53 -8.43 7.39 7.96
C LYS A 53 -8.22 6.29 6.92
N ILE A 54 -7.92 6.67 5.67
CA ILE A 54 -7.57 5.72 4.62
C ILE A 54 -6.29 4.99 5.02
N ILE A 55 -5.23 5.69 5.42
CA ILE A 55 -3.96 5.10 5.88
C ILE A 55 -4.20 4.10 7.01
N GLU A 56 -5.00 4.47 8.01
CA GLU A 56 -5.32 3.62 9.16
C GLU A 56 -6.01 2.32 8.72
N ILE A 57 -7.02 2.41 7.84
CA ILE A 57 -7.71 1.26 7.26
C ILE A 57 -6.76 0.41 6.41
N SER A 58 -5.90 1.06 5.60
CA SER A 58 -4.89 0.39 4.78
C SER A 58 -3.93 -0.41 5.62
N VAL A 59 -3.39 0.17 6.69
CA VAL A 59 -2.42 -0.49 7.57
C VAL A 59 -3.09 -1.66 8.27
N VAL A 60 -4.29 -1.47 8.83
CA VAL A 60 -5.03 -2.56 9.49
C VAL A 60 -5.34 -3.69 8.50
N GLY A 61 -5.84 -3.37 7.31
CA GLY A 61 -6.17 -4.36 6.27
C GLY A 61 -4.94 -5.05 5.67
N LEU A 62 -3.85 -4.31 5.40
CA LEU A 62 -2.59 -4.85 4.89
C LEU A 62 -1.85 -5.68 5.93
N SER A 63 -1.88 -5.28 7.21
CA SER A 63 -1.32 -6.08 8.31
C SER A 63 -2.12 -7.36 8.51
N ALA A 64 -3.45 -7.31 8.44
CA ALA A 64 -4.31 -8.50 8.53
C ALA A 64 -4.13 -9.44 7.32
N THR A 65 -4.01 -8.91 6.11
CA THR A 65 -3.74 -9.73 4.92
C THR A 65 -2.31 -10.27 4.91
N GLY A 66 -1.34 -9.53 5.42
CA GLY A 66 0.04 -9.99 5.61
C GLY A 66 0.15 -11.15 6.58
N THR A 67 -0.53 -11.09 7.73
CA THR A 67 -0.61 -12.22 8.68
C THR A 67 -1.34 -13.41 8.07
N TYR A 68 -2.41 -13.19 7.29
CA TYR A 68 -3.13 -14.27 6.58
C TYR A 68 -2.26 -14.93 5.51
N GLN A 69 -1.49 -14.14 4.75
CA GLN A 69 -0.61 -14.64 3.70
C GLN A 69 0.60 -15.40 4.28
N LEU A 70 1.11 -14.97 5.44
CA LEU A 70 2.13 -15.70 6.21
C LEU A 70 1.59 -17.02 6.79
N ALA A 71 0.38 -17.01 7.35
CA ALA A 71 -0.29 -18.22 7.84
C ALA A 71 -0.51 -19.23 6.72
N LYS A 72 -1.04 -18.78 5.57
CA LYS A 72 -1.29 -19.63 4.40
C LYS A 72 0.00 -20.18 3.78
N LYS A 73 1.09 -19.42 3.78
CA LYS A 73 2.40 -19.88 3.30
C LYS A 73 3.03 -20.93 4.23
N LYS A 74 2.71 -20.87 5.53
CA LYS A 74 3.14 -21.85 6.54
C LYS A 74 2.34 -23.16 6.48
N GLU A 75 1.11 -23.13 5.97
CA GLU A 75 0.31 -24.34 5.71
C GLU A 75 0.69 -25.04 4.40
N ALA A 76 1.16 -24.31 3.39
CA ALA A 76 1.61 -24.89 2.11
C ALA A 76 2.99 -25.58 2.18
N ASP A 77 3.73 -25.40 3.27
CA ASP A 77 5.05 -26.01 3.55
C ASP A 77 4.94 -27.28 4.42
N LYS A 78 3.71 -27.79 4.65
CA LYS A 78 3.43 -28.99 5.44
C LYS A 78 2.82 -30.08 4.57
#